data_AF-A0A1I1FAA8-F1
#
_entry.id   AF-A0A1I1FAA8-F1
#
_cell.length_a   1.000
_cell.length_b   1.000
_cell.length_c   1.000
_cell.angle_alpha   90.00
_cell.angle_beta   90.00
_cell.angle_gamma   90.00
#
_symmetry.space_group_name_H-M   'P 1'
#
loop_
_entity.id
_entity.type
_entity.pdbx_description
1 polymer ?
#
loop_
_entity_poly.entity_id
_entity_poly.type
_entity_poly.pdbx_seq_one_letter_code
_entity_poly.pdbx_strand_id
1 'polypeptide(L)'
;MEHILSAVQRESWNEALDLFIEYTKTHELDENLCIIGATILEYFNDRNSLFDLIQTGLRFNYHNYELYLLLGNFYRTDNSNKALLSYENALYYAKKHGPDEDVQAIEAIIDDFNEKEKPSVNKTSIVVIYYEGKDFLERCIDSIRTTCFEQCYDLLCIDVSDFEKRAEIINESIKSLNEQNDILLLSSDVMMMPNALFSLRMALYDKNDVGACSAVSNCAFFYQMPEERTIQNPKEAFEFSAVNNIPSEFPYESKCVIDGACLLIKNEVKDKVFPLDDSLLSDRGQYTDIGLKVISNGYKNYVCWNSFVYRFIRESMLKKNTPYQDRDKEKIQDKWGFYADYYLNMRREPIKMIREDNEAVLDILEVGAGLGSTLARIKYLYPHANIKGIELVENVAEMASNYMNMECGNIETYSFGEDEKYDYIVFADVLEHLVDPYSLVDRLKKNLKSDGCIIASIPNIMNAKVIYDLLRGNFEYQDSGVLDRTHLRFFTKKEVKKLFEERGYEIVEMSSLKSLTDNTDSYNAFFDKLLAIEEVADKEQFDTFQYVVCAKVI
;
A
#
# COMPACT_ATOMS: atom_id res chain seq x y z
N MET A 1 5.91 13.13 -38.93
CA MET A 1 6.92 12.24 -38.31
C MET A 1 8.30 12.37 -38.97
N GLU A 2 8.49 12.10 -40.27
CA GLU A 2 9.81 12.19 -40.93
C GLU A 2 10.52 13.54 -40.75
N HIS A 3 9.78 14.66 -40.81
CA HIS A 3 10.34 15.99 -40.56
C HIS A 3 10.86 16.17 -39.13
N ILE A 4 10.18 15.58 -38.13
CA ILE A 4 10.61 15.63 -36.72
C ILE A 4 11.91 14.85 -36.57
N LEU A 5 11.95 13.60 -37.09
CA LEU A 5 13.16 12.77 -37.07
C LEU A 5 14.34 13.44 -37.77
N SER A 6 14.10 14.05 -38.93
CA SER A 6 15.13 14.81 -39.64
C SER A 6 15.62 16.02 -38.85
N ALA A 7 14.77 16.69 -38.08
CA ALA A 7 15.18 17.78 -37.19
C ALA A 7 16.01 17.27 -36.01
N VAL A 8 15.61 16.16 -35.37
CA VAL A 8 16.37 15.49 -34.29
C VAL A 8 17.75 15.03 -34.79
N GLN A 9 17.82 14.37 -35.95
CA GLN A 9 19.08 13.91 -36.55
C GLN A 9 20.04 15.06 -36.94
N ARG A 10 19.49 16.25 -37.21
CA ARG A 10 20.26 17.47 -37.48
C ARG A 10 20.56 18.28 -36.20
N GLU A 11 20.17 17.79 -35.03
CA GLU A 11 20.26 18.48 -33.74
C GLU A 11 19.55 19.85 -33.72
N SER A 12 18.53 20.04 -34.57
CA SER A 12 17.69 21.24 -34.59
C SER A 12 16.58 21.15 -33.54
N TRP A 13 16.93 21.19 -32.25
CA TRP A 13 16.00 20.86 -31.15
C TRP A 13 14.76 21.76 -31.04
N ASN A 14 14.89 23.06 -31.28
CA ASN A 14 13.72 23.98 -31.30
C ASN A 14 12.77 23.65 -32.46
N GLU A 15 13.31 23.37 -33.65
CA GLU A 15 12.53 22.95 -34.82
C GLU A 15 11.83 21.61 -34.55
N ALA A 16 12.54 20.66 -33.92
CA ALA A 16 12.00 19.36 -33.55
C ALA A 16 10.83 19.48 -32.57
N LEU A 17 10.96 20.33 -31.54
CA LEU A 17 9.91 20.58 -30.55
C LEU A 17 8.68 21.22 -31.19
N ASP A 18 8.86 22.26 -32.00
CA ASP A 18 7.74 22.93 -32.70
C ASP A 18 6.99 21.95 -33.60
N LEU A 19 7.72 21.16 -34.40
CA LEU A 19 7.14 20.14 -35.28
C LEU A 19 6.44 19.03 -34.47
N PHE A 20 6.99 18.63 -33.33
CA PHE A 20 6.38 17.62 -32.44
C PHE A 20 5.06 18.12 -31.85
N ILE A 21 5.04 19.35 -31.31
CA ILE A 21 3.82 19.98 -30.77
C ILE A 21 2.75 20.15 -31.86
N GLU A 22 3.14 20.54 -33.07
CA GLU A 22 2.19 20.67 -34.18
C GLU A 22 1.61 19.31 -34.60
N TYR A 23 2.46 18.29 -34.69
CA TYR A 23 2.06 16.95 -35.12
C TYR A 23 1.07 16.30 -34.14
N THR A 24 1.34 16.41 -32.83
CA THR A 24 0.52 15.83 -31.75
C THR A 24 -0.85 16.50 -31.56
N LYS A 25 -1.09 17.69 -32.15
CA LYS A 25 -2.44 18.29 -32.19
C LYS A 25 -3.43 17.53 -33.07
N THR A 26 -2.93 16.75 -34.03
CA THR A 26 -3.76 16.10 -35.06
C THR A 26 -3.57 14.59 -35.11
N HIS A 27 -2.63 14.04 -34.34
CA HIS A 27 -2.30 12.62 -34.28
C HIS A 27 -2.28 12.15 -32.83
N GLU A 28 -2.86 10.99 -32.58
CA GLU A 28 -2.74 10.32 -31.28
C GLU A 28 -1.30 9.89 -31.02
N LEU A 29 -0.90 9.84 -29.75
CA LEU A 29 0.39 9.30 -29.36
C LEU A 29 0.44 7.80 -29.68
N ASP A 30 1.60 7.37 -30.17
CA ASP A 30 2.00 5.97 -30.27
C ASP A 30 3.38 5.80 -29.59
N GLU A 31 3.86 4.56 -29.54
CA GLU A 31 5.16 4.23 -28.97
C GLU A 31 6.31 5.08 -29.56
N ASN A 32 6.38 5.20 -30.89
CA ASN A 32 7.45 5.92 -31.57
C ASN A 32 7.42 7.43 -31.29
N LEU A 33 6.22 8.02 -31.27
CA LEU A 33 6.04 9.42 -30.91
C LEU A 33 6.44 9.68 -29.46
N CYS A 34 6.15 8.75 -28.55
CA CYS A 34 6.57 8.88 -27.15
C CYS A 34 8.10 8.88 -27.03
N ILE A 35 8.80 7.99 -27.74
CA ILE A 35 10.26 7.95 -27.77
C ILE A 35 10.83 9.26 -28.32
N ILE A 36 10.38 9.69 -29.49
CA ILE A 36 10.87 10.92 -30.14
C ILE A 36 10.63 12.14 -29.25
N GLY A 37 9.42 12.27 -28.70
CA GLY A 37 9.06 13.36 -27.82
C GLY A 37 9.88 13.35 -26.53
N ALA A 38 10.07 12.18 -25.91
CA ALA A 38 10.92 12.03 -24.72
C ALA A 38 12.37 12.45 -25.01
N THR A 39 12.96 12.01 -26.12
CA THR A 39 14.31 12.44 -26.53
C THR A 39 14.41 13.96 -26.72
N ILE A 40 13.39 14.61 -27.29
CA ILE A 40 13.34 16.06 -27.43
C ILE A 40 13.27 16.73 -26.06
N LEU A 41 12.38 16.27 -25.17
CA LEU A 41 12.17 16.88 -23.86
C LEU A 41 13.33 16.66 -22.89
N GLU A 42 14.08 15.56 -23.05
CA GLU A 42 15.35 15.33 -22.35
C GLU A 42 16.34 16.46 -22.65
N TYR A 43 16.49 16.87 -23.91
CA TYR A 43 17.36 18.00 -24.28
C TYR A 43 16.96 19.32 -23.59
N PHE A 44 15.66 19.57 -23.48
CA PHE A 44 15.13 20.78 -22.84
C PHE A 44 15.06 20.68 -21.31
N ASN A 45 15.37 19.51 -20.73
CA ASN A 45 15.26 19.22 -19.30
C ASN A 45 13.84 19.48 -18.74
N ASP A 46 12.80 19.27 -19.56
CA ASP A 46 11.41 19.27 -19.10
C ASP A 46 11.07 17.90 -18.50
N ARG A 47 11.42 17.74 -17.22
CA ARG A 47 11.40 16.46 -16.52
C ARG A 47 10.00 15.85 -16.40
N ASN A 48 8.98 16.66 -16.12
CA ASN A 48 7.62 16.16 -15.93
C ASN A 48 7.07 15.61 -17.25
N SER A 49 7.12 16.41 -18.30
CA SER A 49 6.66 16.01 -19.63
C SER A 49 7.49 14.85 -20.20
N LEU A 50 8.80 14.78 -19.91
CA LEU A 50 9.66 13.64 -20.25
C LEU A 50 9.16 12.34 -19.59
N PHE A 51 8.93 12.37 -18.27
CA PHE A 51 8.48 11.18 -17.55
C PHE A 51 7.09 10.72 -18.03
N ASP A 52 6.18 11.65 -18.30
CA ASP A 52 4.85 11.36 -18.85
C ASP A 52 4.92 10.63 -20.19
N LEU A 53 5.79 11.08 -21.10
CA LEU A 53 5.99 10.40 -22.39
C LEU A 53 6.65 9.03 -22.22
N ILE A 54 7.63 8.88 -21.32
CA ILE A 54 8.23 7.58 -21.01
C ILE A 54 7.16 6.61 -20.50
N GLN A 55 6.36 7.03 -19.52
CA GLN A 55 5.29 6.20 -18.97
C GLN A 55 4.24 5.86 -20.03
N THR A 56 3.83 6.84 -20.84
CA THR A 56 2.83 6.64 -21.90
C THR A 56 3.35 5.66 -22.96
N GLY A 57 4.60 5.79 -23.40
CA GLY A 57 5.23 4.86 -24.33
C GLY A 57 5.29 3.43 -23.77
N LEU A 58 5.63 3.28 -22.49
CA LEU A 58 5.67 1.97 -21.83
C LEU A 58 4.28 1.34 -21.64
N ARG A 59 3.19 2.14 -21.62
CA ARG A 59 1.81 1.59 -21.69
C ARG A 59 1.49 0.98 -23.04
N PHE A 60 2.03 1.53 -24.14
CA PHE A 60 1.90 0.92 -25.47
C PHE A 60 2.78 -0.32 -25.59
N ASN A 61 4.02 -0.24 -25.10
CA ASN A 61 4.98 -1.31 -25.17
C ASN A 61 5.90 -1.33 -23.93
N TYR A 62 5.57 -2.18 -22.95
CA TYR A 62 6.32 -2.30 -21.70
C TYR A 62 7.72 -2.91 -21.87
N HIS A 63 8.04 -3.45 -23.05
CA HIS A 63 9.34 -4.06 -23.38
C HIS A 63 10.18 -3.20 -24.32
N ASN A 64 9.82 -1.93 -24.54
CA ASN A 64 10.64 -1.01 -25.31
C ASN A 64 11.88 -0.58 -24.50
N TYR A 65 13.07 -0.99 -24.95
CA TYR A 65 14.33 -0.73 -24.24
C TYR A 65 14.81 0.73 -24.34
N GLU A 66 14.45 1.46 -25.40
CA GLU A 66 14.84 2.87 -25.57
C GLU A 66 14.16 3.75 -24.51
N LEU A 67 12.91 3.45 -24.16
CA LEU A 67 12.19 4.13 -23.07
C LEU A 67 12.83 3.86 -21.70
N TYR A 68 13.38 2.66 -21.44
CA TYR A 68 14.14 2.40 -20.22
C TYR A 68 15.52 3.06 -20.22
N LEU A 69 16.14 3.23 -21.40
CA LEU A 69 17.38 4.01 -21.52
C LEU A 69 17.12 5.49 -21.16
N LEU A 70 16.05 6.08 -21.71
CA LEU A 70 15.59 7.42 -21.36
C LEU A 70 15.21 7.54 -19.87
N LEU A 71 14.60 6.51 -19.29
CA LEU A 71 14.31 6.45 -17.85
C LEU A 71 15.60 6.44 -17.01
N GLY A 72 16.63 5.73 -17.46
CA GLY A 72 17.95 5.75 -16.83
C GLY A 72 18.57 7.15 -16.86
N ASN A 73 18.48 7.83 -18.00
CA ASN A 73 18.94 9.21 -18.13
C ASN A 73 18.16 10.18 -17.23
N PHE A 74 16.84 10.00 -17.13
CA PHE A 74 15.99 10.78 -16.22
C PHE A 74 16.48 10.67 -14.77
N TYR A 75 16.76 9.46 -14.28
CA TYR A 75 17.21 9.25 -12.89
C TYR A 75 18.67 9.58 -12.65
N ARG A 76 19.50 9.69 -13.71
CA ARG A 76 20.96 9.87 -13.61
C ARG A 76 21.37 11.01 -12.67
N THR A 77 20.61 12.10 -12.62
CA THR A 77 20.93 13.27 -11.80
C THR A 77 20.48 13.16 -10.35
N ASP A 78 19.46 12.35 -10.06
CA ASP A 78 18.75 12.40 -8.77
C ASP A 78 18.93 11.13 -7.95
N ASN A 79 19.05 9.98 -8.61
CA ASN A 79 19.21 8.68 -7.97
C ASN A 79 19.97 7.72 -8.89
N SER A 80 21.28 7.59 -8.66
CA SER A 80 22.18 6.74 -9.45
C SER A 80 21.80 5.25 -9.41
N ASN A 81 21.18 4.79 -8.31
CA ASN A 81 20.71 3.41 -8.19
C ASN A 81 19.52 3.14 -9.13
N LYS A 82 18.52 4.03 -9.15
CA LYS A 82 17.38 3.93 -10.07
C LYS A 82 17.81 4.09 -11.53
N ALA A 83 18.82 4.92 -11.80
CA ALA A 83 19.42 5.04 -13.13
C ALA A 83 20.03 3.72 -13.61
N LEU A 84 20.91 3.10 -12.79
CA LEU A 84 21.50 1.79 -13.11
C LEU A 84 20.42 0.72 -13.34
N LEU A 85 19.44 0.62 -12.43
CA LEU A 85 18.34 -0.35 -12.56
C LEU A 85 17.58 -0.18 -13.88
N SER A 86 17.36 1.07 -14.31
CA SER A 86 16.69 1.37 -15.57
C SER A 86 17.54 0.97 -16.77
N TYR A 87 18.85 1.23 -16.74
CA TYR A 87 19.78 0.76 -17.79
C TYR A 87 19.88 -0.77 -17.84
N GLU A 88 19.93 -1.46 -16.70
CA GLU A 88 19.88 -2.93 -16.64
C GLU A 88 18.59 -3.47 -17.27
N ASN A 89 17.45 -2.81 -17.03
CA ASN A 89 16.17 -3.20 -17.63
C ASN A 89 16.11 -2.91 -19.14
N ALA A 90 16.72 -1.80 -19.58
CA ALA A 90 16.93 -1.51 -21.00
C ALA A 90 17.75 -2.62 -21.66
N LEU A 91 18.88 -3.00 -21.06
CA LEU A 91 19.75 -4.06 -21.57
C LEU A 91 19.02 -5.41 -21.65
N TYR A 92 18.24 -5.75 -20.63
CA TYR A 92 17.43 -6.96 -20.62
C TYR A 92 16.47 -7.05 -21.82
N TYR A 93 15.75 -5.97 -22.10
CA TYR A 93 14.81 -5.94 -23.23
C TYR A 93 15.52 -5.81 -24.58
N ALA A 94 16.62 -5.07 -24.66
CA ALA A 94 17.45 -4.99 -25.87
C ALA A 94 17.99 -6.39 -26.25
N LYS A 95 18.45 -7.19 -25.28
CA LYS A 95 18.90 -8.58 -25.54
C LYS A 95 17.79 -9.49 -26.07
N LYS A 96 16.53 -9.18 -25.79
CA LYS A 96 15.38 -9.97 -26.25
C LYS A 96 14.77 -9.50 -27.56
N HIS A 97 14.84 -8.20 -27.84
CA HIS A 97 14.04 -7.55 -28.88
C HIS A 97 14.82 -6.58 -29.77
N GLY A 98 16.00 -6.14 -29.36
CA GLY A 98 16.84 -5.17 -30.08
C GLY A 98 17.91 -5.81 -30.96
N PRO A 99 18.55 -5.02 -31.83
CA PRO A 99 19.73 -5.43 -32.60
C PRO A 99 20.98 -5.49 -31.71
N ASP A 100 21.97 -6.29 -32.12
CA ASP A 100 23.25 -6.45 -31.38
C ASP A 100 24.00 -5.13 -31.17
N GLU A 101 23.85 -4.17 -32.10
CA GLU A 101 24.47 -2.84 -32.01
C GLU A 101 23.94 -2.04 -30.81
N ASP A 102 22.63 -2.09 -30.56
CA ASP A 102 22.01 -1.39 -29.43
C ASP A 102 22.36 -2.06 -28.10
N VAL A 103 22.45 -3.39 -28.08
CA VAL A 103 22.93 -4.15 -26.91
C VAL A 103 24.33 -3.71 -26.53
N GLN A 104 25.25 -3.63 -27.50
CA GLN A 104 26.63 -3.19 -27.26
C GLN A 104 26.69 -1.73 -26.80
N ALA A 105 25.85 -0.87 -27.37
CA ALA A 105 25.78 0.54 -26.97
C ALA A 105 25.30 0.69 -25.51
N ILE A 106 24.27 -0.05 -25.11
CA ILE A 106 23.74 -0.02 -23.73
C ILE A 106 24.76 -0.62 -22.74
N GLU A 107 25.46 -1.70 -23.10
CA GLU A 107 26.54 -2.27 -22.27
C GLU A 107 27.64 -1.22 -22.03
N ALA A 108 28.08 -0.51 -23.07
CA ALA A 108 29.06 0.56 -22.95
C ALA A 108 28.57 1.73 -22.07
N ILE A 109 27.27 2.08 -22.14
CA ILE A 109 26.67 3.10 -21.26
C ILE A 109 26.71 2.65 -19.80
N ILE A 110 26.34 1.39 -19.52
CA ILE A 110 26.35 0.83 -18.16
C ILE A 110 27.78 0.79 -17.60
N ASP A 111 28.76 0.37 -18.39
CA ASP A 111 30.16 0.31 -17.96
C ASP A 111 30.71 1.71 -17.62
N ASP A 112 30.50 2.69 -18.50
CA ASP A 112 30.89 4.10 -18.25
C ASP A 112 30.18 4.68 -17.03
N PHE A 113 28.89 4.40 -16.88
CA PHE A 113 28.08 4.85 -15.75
C PHE A 113 28.57 4.25 -14.43
N ASN A 114 28.83 2.95 -14.38
CA ASN A 114 29.33 2.27 -13.19
C ASN A 114 30.72 2.78 -12.77
N GLU A 115 31.60 3.06 -13.73
CA GLU A 115 32.92 3.61 -13.44
C GLU A 115 32.83 5.02 -12.80
N LYS A 116 31.93 5.87 -13.32
CA LYS A 116 31.79 7.26 -12.90
C LYS A 116 30.95 7.44 -11.63
N GLU A 117 29.76 6.85 -11.60
CA GLU A 117 28.75 7.12 -10.57
C GLU A 117 28.79 6.13 -9.40
N LYS A 118 29.35 4.93 -9.59
CA LYS A 118 29.50 3.87 -8.58
C LYS A 118 28.21 3.61 -7.77
N PRO A 119 27.09 3.28 -8.45
CA PRO A 119 25.84 2.93 -7.78
C PRO A 119 26.02 1.73 -6.83
N SER A 120 25.21 1.68 -5.78
CA SER A 120 25.28 0.70 -4.69
C SER A 120 24.19 -0.37 -4.79
N VAL A 121 23.79 -0.72 -6.01
CA VAL A 121 22.71 -1.69 -6.25
C VAL A 121 23.24 -3.12 -6.11
N ASN A 122 22.63 -3.90 -5.22
CA ASN A 122 22.96 -5.32 -5.07
C ASN A 122 22.18 -6.19 -6.07
N LYS A 123 22.71 -7.39 -6.30
CA LYS A 123 21.94 -8.49 -6.88
C LYS A 123 20.93 -9.02 -5.86
N THR A 124 19.95 -9.77 -6.35
CA THR A 124 18.90 -10.37 -5.51
C THR A 124 19.06 -11.88 -5.42
N SER A 125 19.15 -12.41 -4.21
CA SER A 125 18.97 -13.83 -3.96
C SER A 125 17.49 -14.17 -3.83
N ILE A 126 16.94 -14.84 -4.85
CA ILE A 126 15.55 -15.28 -4.86
C ILE A 126 15.45 -16.62 -4.15
N VAL A 127 14.80 -16.63 -3.00
CA VAL A 127 14.53 -17.82 -2.18
C VAL A 127 13.08 -18.24 -2.42
N VAL A 128 12.89 -19.26 -3.25
CA VAL A 128 11.57 -19.83 -3.52
C VAL A 128 11.20 -20.80 -2.41
N ILE A 129 10.17 -20.43 -1.64
CA ILE A 129 9.62 -21.19 -0.52
C ILE A 129 8.57 -22.16 -1.05
N TYR A 130 8.96 -23.44 -1.13
CA TYR A 130 8.12 -24.53 -1.64
C TYR A 130 7.59 -25.41 -0.51
N TYR A 131 6.32 -25.79 -0.56
CA TYR A 131 5.71 -26.70 0.41
C TYR A 131 5.00 -27.85 -0.30
N GLU A 132 4.08 -27.54 -1.20
CA GLU A 132 3.33 -28.56 -1.96
C GLU A 132 3.10 -28.10 -3.40
N GLY A 133 2.75 -29.04 -4.27
CA GLY A 133 2.34 -28.76 -5.65
C GLY A 133 3.52 -28.42 -6.56
N LYS A 134 4.20 -29.46 -7.03
CA LYS A 134 5.35 -29.36 -7.95
C LYS A 134 5.05 -28.48 -9.18
N ASP A 135 3.83 -28.57 -9.72
CA ASP A 135 3.39 -27.77 -10.87
C ASP A 135 3.44 -26.26 -10.59
N PHE A 136 3.15 -25.83 -9.35
CA PHE A 136 3.26 -24.42 -8.98
C PHE A 136 4.72 -23.98 -8.90
N LEU A 137 5.59 -24.82 -8.32
CA LEU A 137 7.02 -24.56 -8.26
C LEU A 137 7.63 -24.41 -9.67
N GLU A 138 7.31 -25.32 -10.59
CA GLU A 138 7.78 -25.27 -11.97
C GLU A 138 7.34 -23.97 -12.65
N ARG A 139 6.06 -23.61 -12.54
CA ARG A 139 5.53 -22.34 -13.08
C ARG A 139 6.16 -21.10 -12.46
N CYS A 140 6.41 -21.13 -11.14
CA CYS A 140 7.09 -20.05 -10.43
C CYS A 140 8.51 -19.85 -11.00
N ILE A 141 9.30 -20.93 -11.07
CA ILE A 141 10.67 -20.89 -11.60
C ILE A 141 10.70 -20.45 -13.07
N ASP A 142 9.79 -20.99 -13.89
CA ASP A 142 9.69 -20.63 -15.31
C ASP A 142 9.34 -19.15 -15.48
N SER A 143 8.45 -18.62 -14.64
CA SER A 143 8.12 -17.19 -14.66
C SER A 143 9.32 -16.32 -14.30
N ILE A 144 10.08 -16.65 -13.25
CA ILE A 144 11.31 -15.94 -12.86
C ILE A 144 12.29 -15.90 -14.04
N ARG A 145 12.57 -17.06 -14.65
CA ARG A 145 13.51 -17.16 -15.78
C ARG A 145 13.02 -16.40 -17.01
N THR A 146 11.71 -16.32 -17.20
CA THR A 146 11.12 -15.65 -18.35
C THR A 146 11.07 -14.14 -18.17
N THR A 147 10.86 -13.62 -16.97
CA THR A 147 10.55 -12.20 -16.72
C THR A 147 11.61 -11.42 -15.95
N CYS A 148 12.61 -12.09 -15.37
CA CYS A 148 13.68 -11.44 -14.62
C CYS A 148 15.00 -11.47 -15.41
N PHE A 149 15.82 -10.43 -15.26
CA PHE A 149 17.13 -10.39 -15.90
C PHE A 149 18.12 -11.30 -15.15
N GLU A 150 18.60 -12.34 -15.82
CA GLU A 150 19.47 -13.38 -15.27
C GLU A 150 20.77 -12.87 -14.61
N GLN A 151 21.23 -11.68 -14.99
CA GLN A 151 22.44 -11.09 -14.39
C GLN A 151 22.19 -10.50 -13.00
N CYS A 152 20.94 -10.18 -12.67
CA CYS A 152 20.54 -9.47 -11.46
C CYS A 152 20.15 -10.39 -10.29
N TYR A 153 20.09 -11.71 -10.49
CA TYR A 153 19.67 -12.63 -9.44
C TYR A 153 20.42 -13.97 -9.40
N ASP A 154 20.40 -14.59 -8.22
CA ASP A 154 20.58 -16.03 -8.06
C ASP A 154 19.32 -16.66 -7.47
N LEU A 155 19.19 -17.98 -7.60
CA LEU A 155 17.95 -18.70 -7.29
C LEU A 155 18.23 -19.89 -6.38
N LEU A 156 17.59 -19.90 -5.22
CA LEU A 156 17.57 -21.01 -4.27
C LEU A 156 16.12 -21.48 -4.07
N CYS A 157 15.86 -22.77 -4.25
CA CYS A 157 14.56 -23.36 -3.93
C CYS A 157 14.69 -24.16 -2.64
N ILE A 158 13.81 -23.91 -1.68
CA ILE A 158 13.82 -24.57 -0.38
C ILE A 158 12.50 -25.29 -0.14
N ASP A 159 12.59 -26.52 0.34
CA ASP A 159 11.44 -27.33 0.71
C ASP A 159 11.12 -27.13 2.19
N VAL A 160 9.97 -26.52 2.45
CA VAL A 160 9.39 -26.27 3.78
C VAL A 160 8.09 -27.06 3.97
N SER A 161 7.99 -28.25 3.37
CA SER A 161 6.87 -29.19 3.58
C SER A 161 6.62 -29.49 5.07
N ASP A 162 7.68 -29.51 5.88
CA ASP A 162 7.58 -29.51 7.35
C ASP A 162 7.27 -28.08 7.83
N PHE A 163 5.99 -27.73 7.85
CA PHE A 163 5.50 -26.38 8.16
C PHE A 163 5.95 -25.88 9.53
N GLU A 164 6.10 -26.78 10.52
CA GLU A 164 6.55 -26.41 11.87
C GLU A 164 8.02 -25.99 11.91
N LYS A 165 8.83 -26.44 10.94
CA LYS A 165 10.25 -26.07 10.82
C LYS A 165 10.53 -25.03 9.74
N ARG A 166 9.48 -24.47 9.14
CA ARG A 166 9.63 -23.52 8.03
C ARG A 166 10.61 -22.39 8.33
N ALA A 167 10.47 -21.76 9.50
CA ALA A 167 11.34 -20.65 9.91
C ALA A 167 12.80 -21.09 10.07
N GLU A 168 13.04 -22.24 10.72
CA GLU A 168 14.37 -22.85 10.88
C GLU A 168 15.02 -23.12 9.51
N ILE A 169 14.27 -23.74 8.59
CA ILE A 169 14.75 -24.05 7.23
C ILE A 169 15.09 -22.75 6.47
N ILE A 170 14.23 -21.73 6.54
CA ILE A 170 14.50 -20.42 5.93
C ILE A 170 15.78 -19.80 6.52
N ASN A 171 15.90 -19.80 7.85
CA ASN A 171 17.05 -19.24 8.56
C ASN A 171 18.36 -19.92 8.19
N GLU A 172 18.40 -21.26 8.13
CA GLU A 172 19.59 -21.99 7.70
C GLU A 172 19.91 -21.75 6.23
N SER A 173 18.89 -21.65 5.37
CA SER A 173 19.07 -21.42 3.94
C SER A 173 19.68 -20.05 3.65
N ILE A 174 19.26 -19.01 4.40
CA ILE A 174 19.78 -17.65 4.23
C ILE A 174 21.29 -17.56 4.52
N LYS A 175 21.81 -18.37 5.45
CA LYS A 175 23.26 -18.42 5.75
C LYS A 175 24.10 -18.91 4.58
N SER A 176 23.50 -19.61 3.62
CA SER A 176 24.20 -20.12 2.42
C SER A 176 24.17 -19.16 1.23
N LEU A 177 23.40 -18.07 1.31
CA LEU A 177 23.28 -17.08 0.25
C LEU A 177 24.51 -16.17 0.18
N ASN A 178 24.68 -15.49 -0.95
CA ASN A 178 25.71 -14.45 -1.06
C ASN A 178 25.42 -13.33 -0.05
N GLU A 179 26.39 -13.04 0.80
CA GLU A 179 26.23 -12.08 1.89
C GLU A 179 25.95 -10.64 1.44
N GLN A 180 26.25 -10.29 0.19
CA GLN A 180 26.04 -8.95 -0.38
C GLN A 180 24.67 -8.78 -1.05
N ASN A 181 23.97 -9.88 -1.35
CA ASN A 181 22.71 -9.81 -2.09
C ASN A 181 21.54 -9.33 -1.23
N ASP A 182 20.61 -8.59 -1.83
CA ASP A 182 19.27 -8.43 -1.28
C ASP A 182 18.53 -9.77 -1.32
N ILE A 183 17.55 -9.99 -0.44
CA ILE A 183 16.85 -11.28 -0.33
C ILE A 183 15.40 -11.13 -0.78
N LEU A 184 15.00 -11.86 -1.82
CA LEU A 184 13.59 -11.99 -2.20
C LEU A 184 13.04 -13.31 -1.64
N LEU A 185 12.19 -13.23 -0.64
CA LEU A 185 11.36 -14.36 -0.21
C LEU A 185 10.16 -14.46 -1.17
N LEU A 186 10.05 -15.59 -1.88
CA LEU A 186 9.03 -15.80 -2.89
C LEU A 186 8.28 -17.09 -2.63
N SER A 187 6.96 -17.02 -2.48
CA SER A 187 6.14 -18.21 -2.31
C SER A 187 5.99 -18.96 -3.64
N SER A 188 6.10 -20.29 -3.61
CA SER A 188 6.04 -21.15 -4.81
C SER A 188 4.72 -21.10 -5.60
N ASP A 189 3.64 -20.53 -5.06
CA ASP A 189 2.38 -20.25 -5.77
C ASP A 189 2.36 -18.91 -6.53
N VAL A 190 3.46 -18.14 -6.48
CA VAL A 190 3.58 -16.87 -7.18
C VAL A 190 4.16 -17.10 -8.58
N MET A 191 3.51 -16.50 -9.57
CA MET A 191 4.03 -16.28 -10.90
C MET A 191 4.55 -14.83 -10.95
N MET A 192 5.84 -14.66 -11.24
CA MET A 192 6.44 -13.35 -11.50
C MET A 192 5.90 -12.81 -12.82
N MET A 193 5.34 -11.60 -12.78
CA MET A 193 4.91 -10.91 -13.99
C MET A 193 6.08 -10.09 -14.57
N PRO A 194 6.01 -9.69 -15.86
CA PRO A 194 6.97 -8.76 -16.44
C PRO A 194 7.20 -7.54 -15.53
N ASN A 195 8.46 -7.10 -15.45
CA ASN A 195 8.92 -5.97 -14.64
C ASN A 195 8.64 -6.03 -13.13
N ALA A 196 8.06 -7.10 -12.57
CA ALA A 196 7.77 -7.13 -11.12
C ALA A 196 9.05 -7.01 -10.27
N LEU A 197 10.10 -7.77 -10.59
CA LEU A 197 11.38 -7.67 -9.89
C LEU A 197 12.06 -6.30 -10.12
N PHE A 198 11.97 -5.76 -11.33
CA PHE A 198 12.48 -4.43 -11.64
C PHE A 198 11.80 -3.36 -10.76
N SER A 199 10.47 -3.34 -10.70
CA SER A 199 9.71 -2.40 -9.87
C SER A 199 10.00 -2.54 -8.37
N LEU A 200 10.18 -3.77 -7.86
CA LEU A 200 10.59 -4.01 -6.47
C LEU A 200 11.99 -3.44 -6.20
N ARG A 201 12.96 -3.69 -7.08
CA ARG A 201 14.31 -3.12 -6.93
C ARG A 201 14.28 -1.59 -7.00
N MET A 202 13.49 -1.02 -7.91
CA MET A 202 13.31 0.44 -8.01
C MET A 202 12.77 1.05 -6.70
N ALA A 203 11.89 0.32 -5.99
CA ALA A 203 11.36 0.74 -4.70
C ALA A 203 12.37 0.61 -3.55
N LEU A 204 13.08 -0.52 -3.49
CA LEU A 204 14.08 -0.81 -2.46
C LEU A 204 15.22 0.21 -2.45
N TYR A 205 15.56 0.74 -3.63
CA TYR A 205 16.59 1.76 -3.83
C TYR A 205 16.02 3.17 -4.06
N ASP A 206 14.73 3.40 -3.79
CA ASP A 206 14.11 4.72 -3.92
C ASP A 206 14.69 5.71 -2.90
N LYS A 207 14.83 5.25 -1.64
CA LYS A 207 15.43 6.00 -0.54
C LYS A 207 16.28 5.09 0.34
N ASN A 208 17.22 5.68 1.05
CA ASN A 208 18.14 4.93 1.92
C ASN A 208 17.45 4.24 3.10
N ASP A 209 16.32 4.80 3.55
CA ASP A 209 15.52 4.30 4.66
C ASP A 209 14.50 3.23 4.26
N VAL A 210 14.49 2.75 3.01
CA VAL A 210 13.63 1.61 2.61
C VAL A 210 14.34 0.30 2.97
N GLY A 211 13.74 -0.48 3.87
CA GLY A 211 14.32 -1.74 4.34
C GLY A 211 13.73 -2.97 3.68
N ALA A 212 12.46 -2.90 3.27
CA ALA A 212 11.80 -3.97 2.53
C ALA A 212 10.68 -3.44 1.63
N CYS A 213 10.34 -4.21 0.59
CA CYS A 213 9.21 -3.92 -0.25
C CYS A 213 8.48 -5.20 -0.72
N SER A 214 7.19 -5.08 -0.98
CA SER A 214 6.33 -6.19 -1.41
C SER A 214 5.48 -5.81 -2.62
N ALA A 215 5.22 -6.82 -3.46
CA ALA A 215 4.35 -6.70 -4.61
C ALA A 215 2.86 -6.73 -4.21
N VAL A 216 2.00 -6.14 -5.05
CA VAL A 216 0.56 -6.38 -4.99
C VAL A 216 0.21 -7.69 -5.72
N SER A 217 -0.88 -8.34 -5.32
CA SER A 217 -1.35 -9.56 -6.01
C SER A 217 -2.87 -9.72 -6.00
N ASN A 218 -3.37 -10.69 -6.75
CA ASN A 218 -4.79 -11.08 -6.75
C ASN A 218 -5.22 -11.81 -5.46
N CYS A 219 -4.29 -12.10 -4.53
CA CYS A 219 -4.57 -12.76 -3.26
C CYS A 219 -3.51 -12.36 -2.21
N ALA A 220 -3.72 -11.23 -1.54
CA ALA A 220 -2.78 -10.70 -0.55
C ALA A 220 -3.48 -10.28 0.75
N PHE A 221 -2.73 -10.32 1.84
CA PHE A 221 -3.14 -9.75 3.12
C PHE A 221 -2.92 -8.23 3.16
N PHE A 222 -3.26 -7.61 4.29
CA PHE A 222 -2.91 -6.21 4.62
C PHE A 222 -3.32 -5.17 3.56
N TYR A 223 -4.46 -5.37 2.89
CA TYR A 223 -4.99 -4.46 1.87
C TYR A 223 -4.05 -4.25 0.67
N GLN A 224 -3.33 -5.30 0.23
CA GLN A 224 -2.41 -5.30 -0.93
C GLN A 224 -3.00 -5.94 -2.20
N MET A 225 -4.32 -5.83 -2.37
CA MET A 225 -5.01 -6.33 -3.55
C MET A 225 -5.52 -5.13 -4.37
N PRO A 226 -5.36 -5.14 -5.71
CA PRO A 226 -6.01 -4.18 -6.58
C PRO A 226 -7.53 -4.18 -6.35
N GLU A 227 -8.10 -3.05 -5.95
CA GLU A 227 -9.52 -2.96 -5.57
C GLU A 227 -10.45 -2.82 -6.79
N GLU A 228 -9.94 -2.27 -7.89
CA GLU A 228 -10.73 -1.91 -9.07
C GLU A 228 -11.01 -3.09 -10.02
N ARG A 229 -10.21 -4.15 -9.94
CA ARG A 229 -10.28 -5.27 -10.89
C ARG A 229 -10.01 -6.60 -10.21
N THR A 230 -10.99 -7.49 -10.31
CA THR A 230 -10.79 -8.91 -9.96
C THR A 230 -10.03 -9.60 -11.08
N ILE A 231 -8.84 -10.13 -10.78
CA ILE A 231 -8.00 -10.87 -11.72
C ILE A 231 -8.11 -12.36 -11.41
N GLN A 232 -8.66 -13.14 -12.34
CA GLN A 232 -9.06 -14.52 -12.08
C GLN A 232 -8.10 -15.57 -12.66
N ASN A 233 -7.30 -15.21 -13.66
CA ASN A 233 -6.45 -16.16 -14.35
C ASN A 233 -5.12 -15.54 -14.83
N PRO A 234 -4.11 -16.36 -15.17
CA PRO A 234 -2.80 -15.87 -15.61
C PRO A 234 -2.82 -14.98 -16.85
N LYS A 235 -3.81 -15.13 -17.75
CA LYS A 235 -3.90 -14.29 -18.96
C LYS A 235 -4.31 -12.86 -18.59
N GLU A 236 -5.36 -12.70 -17.78
CA GLU A 236 -5.78 -11.40 -17.26
C GLU A 236 -4.68 -10.74 -16.42
N ALA A 237 -3.93 -11.54 -15.66
CA ALA A 237 -2.77 -11.08 -14.90
C ALA A 237 -1.67 -10.51 -15.81
N PHE A 238 -1.40 -11.16 -16.93
CA PHE A 238 -0.43 -10.67 -17.91
C PHE A 238 -0.90 -9.36 -18.56
N GLU A 239 -2.17 -9.29 -18.98
CA GLU A 239 -2.76 -8.06 -19.55
C GLU A 239 -2.74 -6.90 -18.55
N PHE A 240 -3.04 -7.16 -17.27
CA PHE A 240 -2.98 -6.16 -16.22
C PHE A 240 -1.54 -5.70 -15.94
N SER A 241 -0.61 -6.65 -15.76
CA SER A 241 0.78 -6.33 -15.46
C SER A 241 1.51 -5.61 -16.60
N ALA A 242 1.14 -5.84 -17.85
CA ALA A 242 1.70 -5.13 -19.00
C ALA A 242 1.52 -3.60 -18.92
N VAL A 243 0.46 -3.13 -18.27
CA VAL A 243 0.20 -1.69 -18.10
C VAL A 243 0.38 -1.20 -16.66
N ASN A 244 0.36 -2.12 -15.68
CA ASN A 244 0.55 -1.80 -14.27
C ASN A 244 2.03 -1.81 -13.87
N ASN A 245 2.81 -2.77 -14.38
CA ASN A 245 4.22 -2.95 -14.00
C ASN A 245 5.15 -2.08 -14.84
N ILE A 246 4.84 -0.79 -14.86
CA ILE A 246 5.63 0.24 -15.53
C ILE A 246 5.97 1.33 -14.51
N PRO A 247 6.97 2.18 -14.78
CA PRO A 247 7.27 3.34 -13.95
C PRO A 247 6.01 4.20 -13.71
N SER A 248 5.89 4.70 -12.49
CA SER A 248 4.85 5.65 -12.08
C SER A 248 5.47 6.66 -11.13
N GLU A 249 4.87 7.84 -10.99
CA GLU A 249 5.40 8.93 -10.18
C GLU A 249 5.28 8.63 -8.67
N PHE A 250 4.12 8.16 -8.21
CA PHE A 250 3.85 7.84 -6.80
C PHE A 250 3.42 6.36 -6.58
N PRO A 251 4.24 5.36 -6.91
CA PRO A 251 3.84 3.95 -6.89
C PRO A 251 3.90 3.28 -5.51
N TYR A 252 4.43 3.95 -4.48
CA TYR A 252 4.80 3.31 -3.22
C TYR A 252 3.89 3.74 -2.06
N GLU A 253 3.24 2.76 -1.42
CA GLU A 253 2.51 2.95 -0.15
C GLU A 253 3.40 2.51 1.02
N SER A 254 3.73 3.42 1.94
CA SER A 254 4.51 3.06 3.14
C SER A 254 3.61 2.35 4.16
N LYS A 255 3.97 1.14 4.60
CA LYS A 255 3.18 0.37 5.58
C LYS A 255 4.01 -0.10 6.76
N CYS A 256 3.34 -0.33 7.88
CA CYS A 256 3.96 -0.99 9.03
C CYS A 256 4.25 -2.48 8.75
N VAL A 257 3.29 -3.16 8.12
CA VAL A 257 3.38 -4.58 7.77
C VAL A 257 3.01 -4.77 6.29
N ILE A 258 3.72 -5.67 5.62
CA ILE A 258 3.53 -6.00 4.20
C ILE A 258 3.37 -7.51 3.98
N ASP A 259 2.67 -7.90 2.91
CA ASP A 259 2.45 -9.29 2.52
C ASP A 259 3.77 -9.96 2.11
N GLY A 260 3.97 -11.20 2.56
CA GLY A 260 5.22 -11.93 2.36
C GLY A 260 5.25 -12.90 1.18
N ALA A 261 4.22 -12.93 0.31
CA ALA A 261 4.23 -13.82 -0.84
C ALA A 261 5.34 -13.48 -1.85
N CYS A 262 5.67 -12.20 -1.99
CA CYS A 262 6.77 -11.70 -2.82
C CYS A 262 7.39 -10.49 -2.10
N LEU A 263 8.34 -10.77 -1.20
CA LEU A 263 8.91 -9.82 -0.24
C LEU A 263 10.41 -9.68 -0.45
N LEU A 264 10.83 -8.51 -0.92
CA LEU A 264 12.22 -8.15 -1.11
C LEU A 264 12.74 -7.40 0.12
N ILE A 265 13.84 -7.86 0.69
CA ILE A 265 14.47 -7.31 1.89
C ILE A 265 15.86 -6.82 1.50
N LYS A 266 16.16 -5.56 1.85
CA LYS A 266 17.46 -4.95 1.58
C LYS A 266 18.54 -5.63 2.40
N ASN A 267 19.68 -5.89 1.79
CA ASN A 267 20.80 -6.56 2.43
C ASN A 267 21.20 -5.92 3.78
N GLU A 268 21.20 -4.59 3.83
CA GLU A 268 21.52 -3.79 5.04
C GLU A 268 20.60 -4.07 6.24
N VAL A 269 19.39 -4.59 5.98
CA VAL A 269 18.36 -4.87 6.99
C VAL A 269 18.26 -6.37 7.30
N LYS A 270 19.00 -7.22 6.57
CA LYS A 270 19.00 -8.69 6.71
C LYS A 270 19.19 -9.13 8.16
N ASP A 271 20.22 -8.64 8.85
CA ASP A 271 20.55 -9.05 10.21
C ASP A 271 19.60 -8.45 11.27
N LYS A 272 18.70 -7.54 10.87
CA LYS A 272 17.62 -7.01 11.71
C LYS A 272 16.35 -7.85 11.61
N VAL A 273 16.14 -8.49 10.46
CA VAL A 273 14.97 -9.34 10.19
C VAL A 273 15.23 -10.79 10.61
N PHE A 274 16.39 -11.32 10.25
CA PHE A 274 16.77 -12.71 10.48
C PHE A 274 17.56 -12.87 11.79
N PRO A 275 17.35 -13.98 12.54
CA PRO A 275 16.47 -15.11 12.21
C PRO A 275 14.97 -14.78 12.33
N LEU A 276 14.18 -15.43 11.48
CA LEU A 276 12.73 -15.54 11.65
C LEU A 276 12.40 -16.28 12.94
N ASP A 277 11.33 -15.86 13.61
CA ASP A 277 10.86 -16.43 14.86
C ASP A 277 10.22 -17.79 14.60
N ASP A 278 10.88 -18.87 15.01
CA ASP A 278 10.43 -20.25 14.77
C ASP A 278 9.18 -20.64 15.56
N SER A 279 8.80 -19.81 16.53
CA SER A 279 7.58 -20.00 17.30
C SER A 279 6.34 -19.53 16.53
N LEU A 280 6.49 -18.68 15.50
CA LEU A 280 5.41 -18.20 14.64
C LEU A 280 5.26 -19.13 13.44
N LEU A 281 4.08 -19.75 13.27
CA LEU A 281 3.87 -20.73 12.21
C LEU A 281 3.01 -20.18 11.07
N SER A 282 2.06 -19.31 11.37
CA SER A 282 1.21 -18.68 10.36
C SER A 282 1.99 -17.67 9.50
N ASP A 283 1.65 -17.62 8.20
CA ASP A 283 2.13 -16.59 7.26
C ASP A 283 1.93 -15.18 7.83
N ARG A 284 0.71 -14.89 8.30
CA ARG A 284 0.35 -13.59 8.87
C ARG A 284 1.19 -13.23 10.10
N GLY A 285 1.45 -14.19 10.98
CA GLY A 285 2.31 -13.98 12.15
C GLY A 285 3.75 -13.64 11.74
N GLN A 286 4.35 -14.45 10.87
CA GLN A 286 5.72 -14.23 10.38
C GLN A 286 5.87 -12.88 9.67
N TYR A 287 4.96 -12.54 8.75
CA TYR A 287 5.08 -11.29 8.00
C TYR A 287 4.81 -10.05 8.87
N THR A 288 3.93 -10.16 9.86
CA THR A 288 3.77 -9.12 10.90
C THR A 288 5.07 -8.91 11.67
N ASP A 289 5.73 -9.98 12.12
CA ASP A 289 7.01 -9.88 12.83
C ASP A 289 8.11 -9.25 11.98
N ILE A 290 8.23 -9.66 10.70
CA ILE A 290 9.20 -9.09 9.77
C ILE A 290 8.94 -7.59 9.58
N GLY A 291 7.70 -7.19 9.30
CA GLY A 291 7.35 -5.78 9.10
C GLY A 291 7.70 -4.92 10.32
N LEU A 292 7.33 -5.38 11.53
CA LEU A 292 7.63 -4.70 12.79
C LEU A 292 9.14 -4.65 13.10
N LYS A 293 9.91 -5.69 12.77
CA LYS A 293 11.39 -5.66 12.87
C LYS A 293 12.00 -4.60 11.96
N VAL A 294 11.52 -4.46 10.73
CA VAL A 294 12.00 -3.43 9.79
C VAL A 294 11.72 -2.03 10.36
N ILE A 295 10.47 -1.77 10.77
CA ILE A 295 10.08 -0.45 11.30
C ILE A 295 10.80 -0.10 12.60
N SER A 296 10.87 -1.03 13.56
CA SER A 296 11.54 -0.80 14.85
C SER A 296 13.05 -0.54 14.72
N ASN A 297 13.65 -0.88 13.59
CA ASN A 297 15.05 -0.56 13.30
C ASN A 297 15.22 0.72 12.45
N GLY A 298 14.17 1.54 12.32
CA GLY A 298 14.22 2.84 11.64
C GLY A 298 14.14 2.77 10.12
N TYR A 299 13.69 1.65 9.56
CA TYR A 299 13.49 1.48 8.13
C TYR A 299 12.00 1.46 7.77
N LYS A 300 11.68 1.66 6.50
CA LYS A 300 10.32 1.64 5.94
C LYS A 300 10.05 0.35 5.19
N ASN A 301 8.80 -0.11 5.25
CA ASN A 301 8.28 -1.12 4.32
C ASN A 301 7.45 -0.44 3.24
N TYR A 302 7.69 -0.78 1.97
CA TYR A 302 6.89 -0.29 0.83
C TYR A 302 6.02 -1.39 0.23
N VAL A 303 4.78 -1.05 -0.09
CA VAL A 303 3.97 -1.79 -1.07
C VAL A 303 4.13 -1.12 -2.42
N CYS A 304 4.54 -1.89 -3.42
CA CYS A 304 4.77 -1.40 -4.77
C CYS A 304 3.54 -1.65 -5.64
N TRP A 305 2.70 -0.64 -5.79
CA TRP A 305 1.46 -0.77 -6.57
C TRP A 305 1.72 -0.96 -8.07
N ASN A 306 2.86 -0.47 -8.57
CA ASN A 306 3.36 -0.77 -9.92
C ASN A 306 4.21 -2.07 -9.99
N SER A 307 4.03 -2.97 -9.04
CA SER A 307 4.61 -4.32 -9.06
C SER A 307 3.54 -5.34 -8.72
N PHE A 308 2.86 -5.83 -9.73
CA PHE A 308 1.88 -6.89 -9.61
C PHE A 308 2.51 -8.26 -9.86
N VAL A 309 2.19 -9.23 -9.00
CA VAL A 309 2.47 -10.65 -9.20
C VAL A 309 1.17 -11.45 -9.15
N TYR A 310 1.12 -12.59 -9.85
CA TYR A 310 -0.06 -13.44 -9.83
C TYR A 310 0.11 -14.61 -8.87
N ARG A 311 -0.88 -14.87 -8.04
CA ARG A 311 -0.93 -16.03 -7.14
C ARG A 311 -1.95 -17.04 -7.62
N PHE A 312 -1.50 -18.29 -7.73
CA PHE A 312 -2.40 -19.41 -7.92
C PHE A 312 -3.17 -19.69 -6.63
N ILE A 313 -4.48 -19.41 -6.62
CA ILE A 313 -5.33 -19.71 -5.47
C ILE A 313 -5.40 -21.22 -5.27
N ARG A 314 -4.99 -21.67 -4.08
CA ARG A 314 -5.00 -23.08 -3.68
C ARG A 314 -6.21 -23.36 -2.80
N GLU A 315 -6.71 -24.60 -2.81
CA GLU A 315 -7.79 -25.01 -1.92
C GLU A 315 -7.45 -24.80 -0.43
N SER A 316 -6.19 -24.94 -0.04
CA SER A 316 -5.72 -24.66 1.32
C SER A 316 -5.89 -23.20 1.72
N MET A 317 -5.69 -22.25 0.79
CA MET A 317 -5.90 -20.81 1.03
C MET A 317 -7.39 -20.45 1.17
N LEU A 318 -8.29 -21.29 0.66
CA LEU A 318 -9.74 -21.09 0.79
C LEU A 318 -10.27 -21.50 2.18
N LYS A 319 -9.48 -22.23 2.98
CA LYS A 319 -9.86 -22.59 4.35
C LYS A 319 -9.66 -21.38 5.27
N LYS A 320 -10.76 -20.71 5.62
CA LYS A 320 -10.77 -19.64 6.63
C LYS A 320 -10.29 -20.22 7.97
N ASN A 321 -9.16 -19.69 8.46
CA ASN A 321 -8.45 -20.05 9.70
C ASN A 321 -7.61 -21.33 9.64
N THR A 322 -6.29 -21.14 9.58
CA THR A 322 -5.34 -22.16 10.03
C THR A 322 -5.32 -22.15 11.57
N PRO A 323 -5.18 -23.30 12.26
CA PRO A 323 -5.19 -23.39 13.72
C PRO A 323 -4.11 -22.53 14.42
N TYR A 324 -3.11 -22.04 13.68
CA TYR A 324 -2.01 -21.25 14.21
C TYR A 324 -2.30 -19.73 14.29
N GLN A 325 -3.33 -19.22 13.62
CA GLN A 325 -3.55 -17.77 13.53
C GLN A 325 -3.81 -17.15 14.90
N ASP A 326 -4.71 -17.73 15.70
CA ASP A 326 -5.04 -17.16 17.01
C ASP A 326 -3.86 -17.27 17.99
N ARG A 327 -3.17 -18.41 17.99
CA ARG A 327 -1.95 -18.61 18.78
C ARG A 327 -0.87 -17.59 18.43
N ASP A 328 -0.64 -17.32 17.15
CA ASP A 328 0.42 -16.40 16.73
C ASP A 328 0.05 -14.94 17.02
N LYS A 329 -1.24 -14.58 17.05
CA LYS A 329 -1.66 -13.26 17.53
C LYS A 329 -1.25 -13.01 18.98
N GLU A 330 -1.45 -13.99 19.85
CA GLU A 330 -1.01 -13.92 21.26
C GLU A 330 0.51 -13.74 21.35
N LYS A 331 1.28 -14.54 20.59
CA LYS A 331 2.75 -14.43 20.57
C LYS A 331 3.25 -13.08 20.06
N ILE A 332 2.63 -12.55 18.99
CA ILE A 332 2.94 -11.22 18.47
C ILE A 332 2.62 -10.16 19.52
N GLN A 333 1.48 -10.27 20.19
CA GLN A 333 1.10 -9.35 21.27
C GLN A 333 2.09 -9.40 22.44
N ASP A 334 2.48 -10.59 22.89
CA ASP A 334 3.46 -10.78 23.97
C ASP A 334 4.82 -10.19 23.60
N LYS A 335 5.25 -10.35 22.34
CA LYS A 335 6.53 -9.88 21.83
C LYS A 335 6.60 -8.36 21.67
N TRP A 336 5.54 -7.76 21.09
CA TRP A 336 5.54 -6.35 20.70
C TRP A 336 4.79 -5.44 21.69
N GLY A 337 4.05 -6.02 22.64
CA GLY A 337 3.36 -5.29 23.70
C GLY A 337 2.04 -4.63 23.28
N PHE A 338 1.50 -4.97 22.11
CA PHE A 338 0.20 -4.48 21.64
C PHE A 338 -0.48 -5.50 20.73
N TYR A 339 -1.81 -5.45 20.64
CA TYR A 339 -2.58 -6.33 19.77
C TYR A 339 -2.53 -5.82 18.32
N ALA A 340 -1.60 -6.37 17.52
CA ALA A 340 -1.29 -5.88 16.17
C ALA A 340 -2.52 -5.82 15.24
N ASP A 341 -3.43 -6.80 15.31
CA ASP A 341 -4.62 -6.85 14.45
C ASP A 341 -5.55 -5.64 14.63
N TYR A 342 -5.60 -5.05 15.83
CA TYR A 342 -6.38 -3.85 16.10
C TYR A 342 -5.69 -2.60 15.52
N TYR A 343 -4.41 -2.41 15.82
CA TYR A 343 -3.67 -1.20 15.41
C TYR A 343 -3.22 -1.18 13.94
N LEU A 344 -3.24 -2.31 13.25
CA LEU A 344 -2.94 -2.42 11.80
C LEU A 344 -4.17 -2.25 10.91
N ASN A 345 -5.38 -2.22 11.47
CA ASN A 345 -6.62 -2.18 10.70
C ASN A 345 -6.79 -0.84 9.97
N MET A 346 -6.70 -0.84 8.63
CA MET A 346 -6.93 0.34 7.82
C MET A 346 -8.42 0.62 7.68
N ARG A 347 -8.84 1.87 7.93
CA ARG A 347 -10.25 2.29 7.88
C ARG A 347 -10.55 2.91 6.53
N ARG A 348 -11.24 2.17 5.66
CA ARG A 348 -11.55 2.61 4.28
C ARG A 348 -12.59 3.71 4.24
N GLU A 349 -13.47 3.73 5.21
CA GLU A 349 -14.72 4.48 5.17
C GLU A 349 -14.51 5.96 5.47
N PRO A 350 -13.64 6.35 6.42
CA PRO A 350 -13.18 7.72 6.54
C PRO A 350 -12.46 8.22 5.27
N ILE A 351 -11.63 7.39 4.63
CA ILE A 351 -10.88 7.78 3.42
C ILE A 351 -11.82 8.17 2.27
N LYS A 352 -12.95 7.45 2.12
CA LYS A 352 -13.97 7.75 1.11
C LYS A 352 -14.68 9.09 1.31
N MET A 353 -14.56 9.71 2.49
CA MET A 353 -15.14 11.03 2.77
C MET A 353 -14.22 12.17 2.32
N ILE A 354 -12.96 11.89 1.98
CA ILE A 354 -12.05 12.84 1.34
C ILE A 354 -12.36 12.79 -0.15
N ARG A 355 -12.86 13.90 -0.71
CA ARG A 355 -13.34 14.00 -2.11
C ARG A 355 -12.58 15.09 -2.88
N GLU A 356 -11.29 15.19 -2.60
CA GLU A 356 -10.39 16.13 -3.25
C GLU A 356 -9.72 15.47 -4.46
N ASP A 357 -9.07 16.26 -5.31
CA ASP A 357 -8.21 15.73 -6.36
C ASP A 357 -6.98 15.03 -5.74
N ASN A 358 -6.47 13.98 -6.36
CA ASN A 358 -5.29 13.26 -5.85
C ASN A 358 -4.05 14.18 -5.76
N GLU A 359 -3.97 15.20 -6.61
CA GLU A 359 -2.89 16.19 -6.60
C GLU A 359 -3.09 17.32 -5.56
N ALA A 360 -4.20 17.29 -4.80
CA ALA A 360 -4.45 18.29 -3.78
C ALA A 360 -3.40 18.24 -2.65
N VAL A 361 -2.95 19.43 -2.23
CA VAL A 361 -2.09 19.60 -1.05
C VAL A 361 -2.99 19.72 0.17
N LEU A 362 -3.08 18.64 0.95
CA LEU A 362 -3.97 18.54 2.10
C LEU A 362 -3.17 18.42 3.40
N ASP A 363 -3.62 19.06 4.47
CA ASP A 363 -3.14 18.82 5.83
C ASP A 363 -4.16 17.95 6.58
N ILE A 364 -3.77 16.73 6.92
CA ILE A 364 -4.68 15.72 7.48
C ILE A 364 -4.15 15.20 8.82
N LEU A 365 -5.00 15.27 9.84
CA LEU A 365 -4.75 14.71 11.16
C LEU A 365 -5.61 13.46 11.37
N GLU A 366 -5.03 12.35 11.83
CA GLU A 366 -5.80 11.23 12.40
C GLU A 366 -5.53 11.15 13.91
N VAL A 367 -6.61 11.09 14.70
CA VAL A 367 -6.55 10.85 16.14
C VAL A 367 -6.90 9.39 16.41
N GLY A 368 -6.17 8.73 17.30
CA GLY A 368 -6.24 7.29 17.48
C GLY A 368 -5.69 6.55 16.25
N ALA A 369 -4.60 7.07 15.69
CA ALA A 369 -4.08 6.61 14.40
C ALA A 369 -3.46 5.21 14.44
N GLY A 370 -3.28 4.61 15.63
CA GLY A 370 -2.67 3.31 15.80
C GLY A 370 -1.30 3.23 15.15
N LEU A 371 -1.06 2.20 14.34
CA LEU A 371 0.19 2.09 13.58
C LEU A 371 0.19 2.94 12.29
N GLY A 372 -0.84 3.75 12.04
CA GLY A 372 -0.90 4.68 10.91
C GLY A 372 -1.34 4.06 9.58
N SER A 373 -1.99 2.90 9.59
CA SER A 373 -2.45 2.22 8.37
C SER A 373 -3.40 3.06 7.52
N THR A 374 -4.29 3.86 8.14
CA THR A 374 -5.21 4.76 7.42
C THR A 374 -4.45 5.95 6.83
N LEU A 375 -3.62 6.65 7.63
CA LEU A 375 -2.76 7.74 7.14
C LEU A 375 -1.84 7.31 5.99
N ALA A 376 -1.27 6.10 6.07
CA ALA A 376 -0.45 5.52 5.00
C ALA A 376 -1.22 5.41 3.68
N ARG A 377 -2.46 4.91 3.73
CA ARG A 377 -3.33 4.81 2.55
C ARG A 377 -3.71 6.20 2.03
N ILE A 378 -4.01 7.15 2.91
CA ILE A 378 -4.32 8.53 2.54
C ILE A 378 -3.13 9.15 1.81
N LYS A 379 -1.90 9.03 2.33
CA LYS A 379 -0.69 9.56 1.70
C LYS A 379 -0.39 8.94 0.34
N TYR A 380 -0.74 7.66 0.15
CA TYR A 380 -0.62 7.02 -1.16
C TYR A 380 -1.64 7.54 -2.17
N LEU A 381 -2.89 7.74 -1.75
CA LEU A 381 -3.96 8.25 -2.63
C LEU A 381 -3.83 9.76 -2.91
N TYR A 382 -3.28 10.50 -1.96
CA TYR A 382 -3.03 11.95 -2.02
C TYR A 382 -1.53 12.20 -1.76
N PRO A 383 -0.66 12.03 -2.78
CA PRO A 383 0.79 12.06 -2.62
C PRO A 383 1.35 13.36 -2.02
N HIS A 384 0.65 14.48 -2.21
CA HIS A 384 1.03 15.78 -1.65
C HIS A 384 0.42 16.10 -0.28
N ALA A 385 -0.37 15.18 0.30
CA ALA A 385 -0.93 15.38 1.63
C ALA A 385 0.16 15.35 2.72
N ASN A 386 0.14 16.33 3.61
CA ASN A 386 0.86 16.28 4.88
C ASN A 386 -0.02 15.54 5.89
N ILE A 387 0.48 14.40 6.35
CA ILE A 387 -0.23 13.56 7.33
C ILE A 387 0.40 13.74 8.71
N LYS A 388 -0.44 13.74 9.76
CA LYS A 388 -0.02 13.67 11.16
C LYS A 388 -0.93 12.71 11.91
N GLY A 389 -0.35 11.88 12.76
CA GLY A 389 -1.09 11.01 13.68
C GLY A 389 -0.91 11.43 15.13
N ILE A 390 -1.96 11.30 15.93
CA ILE A 390 -1.90 11.32 17.40
C ILE A 390 -2.40 9.98 17.91
N GLU A 391 -1.56 9.26 18.64
CA GLU A 391 -1.89 7.96 19.23
C GLU A 391 -1.72 8.01 20.75
N LEU A 392 -2.66 7.42 21.49
CA LEU A 392 -2.67 7.44 22.94
C LEU A 392 -1.63 6.48 23.54
N VAL A 393 -1.43 5.33 22.89
CA VAL A 393 -0.57 4.27 23.41
C VAL A 393 0.88 4.48 22.97
N GLU A 394 1.75 4.75 23.95
CA GLU A 394 3.15 5.15 23.76
C GLU A 394 3.94 4.20 22.85
N ASN A 395 3.88 2.88 23.09
CA ASN A 395 4.64 1.91 22.29
C ASN A 395 4.16 1.83 20.83
N VAL A 396 2.86 2.03 20.58
CA VAL A 396 2.28 2.05 19.23
C VAL A 396 2.70 3.33 18.51
N ALA A 397 2.61 4.48 19.20
CA ALA A 397 3.02 5.77 18.67
C ALA A 397 4.52 5.79 18.33
N GLU A 398 5.37 5.28 19.22
CA GLU A 398 6.82 5.15 19.01
C GLU A 398 7.12 4.30 17.78
N MET A 399 6.46 3.13 17.65
CA MET A 399 6.63 2.26 16.49
C MET A 399 6.28 2.98 15.19
N ALA A 400 5.12 3.64 15.11
CA ALA A 400 4.68 4.33 13.90
C ALA A 400 5.54 5.57 13.59
N SER A 401 6.08 6.25 14.60
CA SER A 401 6.96 7.42 14.45
C SER A 401 8.25 7.12 13.67
N ASN A 402 8.67 5.85 13.62
CA ASN A 402 9.85 5.44 12.84
C ASN A 402 9.66 5.60 11.32
N TYR A 403 8.43 5.70 10.82
CA TYR A 403 8.20 5.76 9.37
C TYR A 403 7.22 6.84 8.91
N MET A 404 6.50 7.49 9.83
CA MET A 404 5.62 8.61 9.53
C MET A 404 5.58 9.62 10.67
N ASN A 405 4.97 10.78 10.43
CA ASN A 405 4.77 11.80 11.44
C ASN A 405 3.69 11.37 12.45
N MET A 406 4.12 10.82 13.59
CA MET A 406 3.26 10.31 14.65
C MET A 406 3.69 10.89 15.99
N GLU A 407 2.73 11.30 16.81
CA GLU A 407 2.96 11.77 18.18
C GLU A 407 2.17 10.94 19.19
N CYS A 408 2.79 10.66 20.33
CA CYS A 408 2.10 10.09 21.48
C CYS A 408 1.34 11.19 22.23
N GLY A 409 0.03 11.03 22.43
CA GLY A 409 -0.75 12.02 23.19
C GLY A 409 -2.20 11.64 23.45
N ASN A 410 -2.70 12.07 24.61
CA ASN A 410 -4.14 12.06 24.88
C ASN A 410 -4.79 13.29 24.26
N ILE A 411 -5.65 13.09 23.26
CA ILE A 411 -6.34 14.16 22.54
C ILE A 411 -7.16 15.08 23.45
N GLU A 412 -7.72 14.61 24.57
CA GLU A 412 -8.50 15.46 25.48
C GLU A 412 -7.63 16.56 26.12
N THR A 413 -6.35 16.26 26.37
CA THR A 413 -5.37 17.19 26.95
C THR A 413 -4.33 17.72 25.96
N TYR A 414 -4.34 17.20 24.73
CA TYR A 414 -3.36 17.55 23.71
C TYR A 414 -3.48 19.03 23.35
N SER A 415 -2.33 19.69 23.24
CA SER A 415 -2.22 21.10 22.91
C SER A 415 -1.60 21.26 21.54
N PHE A 416 -2.40 21.71 20.59
CA PHE A 416 -1.94 22.03 19.24
C PHE A 416 -1.15 23.34 19.22
N GLY A 417 -0.15 23.44 18.33
CA GLY A 417 0.48 24.71 17.99
C GLY A 417 -0.52 25.71 17.41
N GLU A 418 -0.23 27.00 17.55
CA GLU A 418 -1.14 28.08 17.10
C GLU A 418 -1.42 28.05 15.59
N ASP A 419 -0.43 27.60 14.81
CA ASP A 419 -0.49 27.51 13.34
C ASP A 419 -0.96 26.13 12.84
N GLU A 420 -1.22 25.16 13.73
CA GLU A 420 -1.66 23.82 13.32
C GLU A 420 -3.13 23.81 12.88
N LYS A 421 -3.31 23.75 11.56
CA LYS A 421 -4.61 23.77 10.88
C LYS A 421 -4.71 22.63 9.88
N TYR A 422 -5.86 21.97 9.84
CA TYR A 422 -6.10 20.79 9.02
C TYR A 422 -7.29 20.99 8.09
N ASP A 423 -7.20 20.43 6.88
CA ASP A 423 -8.33 20.25 5.96
C ASP A 423 -9.24 19.14 6.49
N TYR A 424 -8.65 18.08 7.06
CA TYR A 424 -9.41 16.99 7.66
C TYR A 424 -8.83 16.58 9.01
N ILE A 425 -9.70 16.44 10.01
CA ILE A 425 -9.39 15.75 11.26
C ILE A 425 -10.24 14.48 11.33
N VAL A 426 -9.58 13.33 11.37
CA VAL A 426 -10.19 12.00 11.31
C VAL A 426 -10.26 11.38 12.71
N PHE A 427 -11.44 10.90 13.08
CA PHE A 427 -11.71 10.10 14.28
C PHE A 427 -12.35 8.77 13.87
N ALA A 428 -11.55 7.73 13.69
CA ALA A 428 -12.06 6.43 13.29
C ALA A 428 -12.31 5.52 14.51
N ASP A 429 -13.54 5.54 15.04
CA ASP A 429 -13.94 4.82 16.26
C ASP A 429 -13.17 5.30 17.50
N VAL A 430 -13.19 6.63 17.74
CA VAL A 430 -12.46 7.28 18.86
C VAL A 430 -13.38 8.07 19.78
N LEU A 431 -14.37 8.80 19.24
CA LEU A 431 -15.17 9.76 20.01
C LEU A 431 -16.00 9.09 21.12
N GLU A 432 -16.33 7.82 20.96
CA GLU A 432 -17.03 6.96 21.90
C GLU A 432 -16.19 6.50 23.09
N HIS A 433 -14.86 6.53 22.96
CA HIS A 433 -13.92 6.20 24.03
C HIS A 433 -13.57 7.42 24.90
N LEU A 434 -13.96 8.63 24.50
CA LEU A 434 -13.59 9.86 25.20
C LEU A 434 -14.48 10.17 26.39
N VAL A 435 -13.91 10.82 27.41
CA VAL A 435 -14.67 11.29 28.57
C VAL A 435 -15.56 12.47 28.17
N ASP A 436 -15.06 13.44 27.40
CA ASP A 436 -15.85 14.58 26.94
C ASP A 436 -15.63 14.88 25.45
N PRO A 437 -16.17 14.04 24.54
CA PRO A 437 -16.04 14.28 23.09
C PRO A 437 -16.69 15.60 22.67
N TYR A 438 -17.67 16.08 23.44
CA TYR A 438 -18.41 17.30 23.15
C TYR A 438 -17.53 18.54 23.26
N SER A 439 -16.79 18.69 24.36
CA SER A 439 -15.87 19.82 24.53
C SER A 439 -14.69 19.74 23.56
N LEU A 440 -14.22 18.52 23.25
CA LEU A 440 -13.18 18.32 22.25
C LEU A 440 -13.61 18.83 20.86
N VAL A 441 -14.77 18.37 20.36
CA VAL A 441 -15.28 18.76 19.04
C VAL A 441 -15.46 20.28 18.94
N ASP A 442 -15.95 20.94 19.99
CA ASP A 442 -16.05 22.41 19.99
C ASP A 442 -14.68 23.11 19.94
N ARG A 443 -13.68 22.59 20.67
CA ARG A 443 -12.31 23.13 20.67
C ARG A 443 -11.62 23.00 19.32
N LEU A 444 -11.82 21.89 18.61
CA LEU A 444 -11.14 21.56 17.34
C LEU A 444 -11.47 22.50 16.19
N LYS A 445 -12.51 23.32 16.28
CA LYS A 445 -12.77 24.40 15.30
C LYS A 445 -11.56 25.29 15.10
N LYS A 446 -10.78 25.52 16.16
CA LYS A 446 -9.55 26.31 16.11
C LYS A 446 -8.42 25.61 15.38
N ASN A 447 -8.54 24.31 15.08
CA ASN A 447 -7.54 23.53 14.37
C ASN A 447 -8.01 23.13 12.97
N LEU A 448 -9.19 23.57 12.54
CA LEU A 448 -9.65 23.41 11.18
C LEU A 448 -9.29 24.65 10.35
N LYS A 449 -8.98 24.42 9.07
CA LYS A 449 -8.94 25.46 8.04
C LYS A 449 -10.37 25.98 7.77
N SER A 450 -10.50 27.06 7.00
CA SER A 450 -11.81 27.67 6.69
C SER A 450 -12.83 26.68 6.11
N ASP A 451 -12.34 25.75 5.29
CA ASP A 451 -13.16 24.72 4.65
C ASP A 451 -12.94 23.33 5.26
N GLY A 452 -12.24 23.27 6.39
CA GLY A 452 -11.85 22.01 7.02
C GLY A 452 -13.03 21.27 7.65
N CYS A 453 -12.92 19.94 7.65
CA CYS A 453 -13.96 19.03 8.13
C CYS A 453 -13.44 18.08 9.21
N ILE A 454 -14.33 17.67 10.11
CA ILE A 454 -14.14 16.49 10.94
C ILE A 454 -14.78 15.30 10.21
N ILE A 455 -14.00 14.24 10.01
CA ILE A 455 -14.51 12.94 9.56
C ILE A 455 -14.54 12.02 10.77
N ALA A 456 -15.68 11.40 11.08
CA ALA A 456 -15.77 10.48 12.21
C ALA A 456 -16.55 9.21 11.85
N SER A 457 -16.05 8.04 12.27
CA SER A 457 -16.86 6.82 12.37
C SER A 457 -17.30 6.62 13.82
N ILE A 458 -18.60 6.37 14.01
CA ILE A 458 -19.22 6.30 15.34
C ILE A 458 -20.15 5.09 15.39
N PRO A 459 -19.92 4.13 16.31
CA PRO A 459 -20.78 2.97 16.51
C PRO A 459 -22.21 3.35 16.89
N ASN A 460 -23.16 2.58 16.38
CA ASN A 460 -24.59 2.82 16.59
C ASN A 460 -25.19 1.82 17.60
N ILE A 461 -25.52 2.29 18.80
CA ILE A 461 -26.14 1.44 19.84
C ILE A 461 -27.54 0.96 19.47
N MET A 462 -28.20 1.60 18.49
CA MET A 462 -29.50 1.18 17.98
C MET A 462 -29.43 -0.02 17.03
N ASN A 463 -28.25 -0.57 16.74
CA ASN A 463 -28.14 -1.73 15.87
C ASN A 463 -29.06 -2.88 16.36
N ALA A 464 -29.84 -3.45 15.45
CA ALA A 464 -30.86 -4.45 15.82
C ALA A 464 -30.29 -5.69 16.49
N LYS A 465 -29.04 -6.08 16.21
CA LYS A 465 -28.40 -7.19 16.93
C LYS A 465 -28.23 -6.88 18.42
N VAL A 466 -27.81 -5.67 18.77
CA VAL A 466 -27.67 -5.23 20.16
C VAL A 466 -29.02 -5.28 20.86
N ILE A 467 -30.08 -4.77 20.22
CA ILE A 467 -31.43 -4.74 20.79
C ILE A 467 -31.99 -6.16 20.93
N TYR A 468 -31.79 -7.02 19.92
CA TYR A 468 -32.24 -8.39 19.92
C TYR A 468 -31.61 -9.21 21.06
N ASP A 469 -30.30 -9.08 21.25
CA ASP A 469 -29.57 -9.76 22.32
C ASP A 469 -30.00 -9.18 23.68
N LEU A 470 -30.14 -7.85 23.80
CA LEU A 470 -30.61 -7.19 25.02
C LEU A 470 -32.00 -7.68 25.46
N LEU A 471 -32.95 -7.81 24.52
CA LEU A 471 -34.31 -8.30 24.82
C LEU A 471 -34.35 -9.77 25.23
N ARG A 472 -33.27 -10.52 24.99
CA ARG A 472 -33.06 -11.89 25.49
C ARG A 472 -32.36 -11.93 26.85
N GLY A 473 -32.04 -10.78 27.43
CA GLY A 473 -31.28 -10.66 28.67
C GLY A 473 -29.77 -10.72 28.46
N ASN A 474 -29.29 -10.66 27.21
CA ASN A 474 -27.86 -10.75 26.88
C ASN A 474 -27.33 -9.34 26.55
N PHE A 475 -26.58 -8.74 27.47
CA PHE A 475 -25.90 -7.46 27.24
C PHE A 475 -24.45 -7.57 27.71
N GLU A 476 -23.68 -8.35 26.95
CA GLU A 476 -22.29 -8.69 27.29
C GLU A 476 -21.33 -7.78 26.54
N TYR A 477 -20.47 -7.10 27.29
CA TYR A 477 -19.39 -6.31 26.73
C TYR A 477 -18.39 -7.19 25.99
N GLN A 478 -17.89 -6.68 24.86
CA GLN A 478 -16.96 -7.38 23.98
C GLN A 478 -15.59 -6.69 24.00
N ASP A 479 -14.61 -7.30 23.32
CA ASP A 479 -13.27 -6.71 23.10
C ASP A 479 -13.22 -5.84 21.83
N SER A 480 -14.32 -5.76 21.07
CA SER A 480 -14.47 -4.88 19.91
C SER A 480 -15.95 -4.71 19.51
N GLY A 481 -16.24 -3.71 18.68
CA GLY A 481 -17.56 -3.47 18.09
C GLY A 481 -18.45 -2.56 18.94
N VAL A 482 -19.77 -2.53 18.67
CA VAL A 482 -20.69 -1.56 19.30
C VAL A 482 -20.69 -1.62 20.84
N LEU A 483 -20.53 -2.82 21.40
CA LEU A 483 -20.48 -3.06 22.86
C LEU A 483 -19.05 -3.29 23.36
N ASP A 484 -18.05 -2.68 22.71
CA ASP A 484 -16.68 -2.65 23.23
C ASP A 484 -16.69 -2.14 24.67
N ARG A 485 -16.06 -2.90 25.57
CA ARG A 485 -15.97 -2.60 27.00
C ARG A 485 -15.31 -1.26 27.33
N THR A 486 -14.57 -0.70 26.38
CA THR A 486 -13.85 0.57 26.54
C THR A 486 -14.68 1.79 26.08
N HIS A 487 -15.87 1.59 25.50
CA HIS A 487 -16.77 2.69 25.17
C HIS A 487 -17.31 3.39 26.43
N LEU A 488 -17.16 4.71 26.49
CA LEU A 488 -17.71 5.57 27.52
C LEU A 488 -19.01 6.27 27.09
N ARG A 489 -19.25 6.34 25.77
CA ARG A 489 -20.41 7.01 25.17
C ARG A 489 -21.08 6.08 24.16
N PHE A 490 -22.40 6.16 24.07
CA PHE A 490 -23.20 5.40 23.12
C PHE A 490 -24.02 6.36 22.28
N PHE A 491 -24.00 6.17 20.97
CA PHE A 491 -24.65 7.08 20.04
C PHE A 491 -25.75 6.39 19.24
N THR A 492 -26.80 7.16 18.98
CA THR A 492 -27.81 6.89 17.94
C THR A 492 -27.57 7.87 16.80
N LYS A 493 -28.21 7.70 15.64
CA LYS A 493 -28.14 8.68 14.53
C LYS A 493 -28.44 10.11 15.01
N LYS A 494 -29.44 10.26 15.89
CA LYS A 494 -29.83 11.55 16.45
C LYS A 494 -28.76 12.15 17.36
N GLU A 495 -28.13 11.33 18.21
CA GLU A 495 -27.07 11.81 19.10
C GLU A 495 -25.78 12.12 18.34
N VAL A 496 -25.48 11.41 17.25
CA VAL A 496 -24.40 11.80 16.32
C VAL A 496 -24.69 13.18 15.72
N LYS A 497 -25.91 13.42 15.23
CA LYS A 497 -26.28 14.75 14.70
C LYS A 497 -26.10 15.86 15.74
N LYS A 498 -26.62 15.66 16.95
CA LYS A 498 -26.47 16.63 18.05
C LYS A 498 -25.01 16.87 18.43
N LEU A 499 -24.16 15.85 18.41
CA LEU A 499 -22.74 15.99 18.70
C LEU A 499 -22.11 17.08 17.82
N PHE A 500 -22.46 17.16 16.54
CA PHE A 500 -21.91 18.14 15.60
C PHE A 500 -22.77 19.42 15.49
N GLU A 501 -24.07 19.29 15.22
CA GLU A 501 -24.97 20.41 14.90
C GLU A 501 -25.10 21.43 16.05
N GLU A 502 -25.22 20.95 17.30
CA GLU A 502 -25.31 21.84 18.47
C GLU A 502 -23.99 22.56 18.78
N ARG A 503 -22.90 22.13 18.14
CA ARG A 503 -21.58 22.76 18.20
C ARG A 503 -21.29 23.54 16.93
N GLY A 504 -22.29 23.95 16.15
CA GLY A 504 -22.07 24.82 15.00
C GLY A 504 -21.27 24.15 13.88
N TYR A 505 -21.40 22.83 13.75
CA TYR A 505 -20.99 22.12 12.55
C TYR A 505 -22.21 21.76 11.71
N GLU A 506 -22.08 21.87 10.39
CA GLU A 506 -23.00 21.28 9.42
C GLU A 506 -22.49 19.89 9.03
N ILE A 507 -23.35 18.87 9.12
CA ILE A 507 -23.03 17.53 8.58
C ILE A 507 -23.27 17.56 7.07
N VAL A 508 -22.19 17.68 6.30
CA VAL A 508 -22.23 17.74 4.83
C VAL A 508 -22.45 16.37 4.20
N GLU A 509 -22.00 15.30 4.88
CA GLU A 509 -22.20 13.92 4.45
C GLU A 509 -22.37 12.99 5.67
N MET A 510 -23.30 12.03 5.57
CA MET A 510 -23.46 10.95 6.55
C MET A 510 -23.77 9.66 5.79
N SER A 511 -22.95 8.64 5.98
CA SER A 511 -23.14 7.31 5.43
C SER A 511 -23.34 6.27 6.53
N SER A 512 -24.01 5.18 6.18
CA SER A 512 -24.36 4.09 7.08
C SER A 512 -23.63 2.82 6.66
N LEU A 513 -22.79 2.29 7.55
CA LEU A 513 -22.17 0.99 7.34
C LEU A 513 -23.03 -0.09 7.97
N LYS A 514 -23.54 -0.97 7.13
CA LYS A 514 -24.47 -2.02 7.55
C LYS A 514 -23.71 -3.18 8.17
N SER A 515 -24.29 -3.77 9.21
CA SER A 515 -23.79 -5.04 9.74
C SER A 515 -24.04 -6.17 8.73
N LEU A 516 -23.17 -7.17 8.68
CA LEU A 516 -23.51 -8.48 8.13
C LEU A 516 -24.46 -9.14 9.15
N THR A 517 -25.76 -8.92 9.02
CA THR A 517 -26.74 -9.45 9.96
C THR A 517 -26.84 -10.96 9.86
N ASP A 518 -26.98 -11.64 11.00
CA ASP A 518 -27.37 -13.04 11.08
C ASP A 518 -28.77 -13.21 10.45
N ASN A 519 -28.82 -13.64 9.19
CA ASN A 519 -30.06 -13.88 8.43
C ASN A 519 -30.77 -15.17 8.91
N THR A 520 -31.07 -15.26 10.20
CA THR A 520 -31.90 -16.33 10.74
C THR A 520 -33.38 -15.94 10.66
N ASP A 521 -34.26 -16.93 10.44
CA ASP A 521 -35.71 -16.70 10.41
C ASP A 521 -36.22 -16.03 11.70
N SER A 522 -35.62 -16.36 12.84
CA SER A 522 -35.94 -15.77 14.14
C SER A 522 -35.54 -14.30 14.22
N TYR A 523 -34.38 -13.93 13.68
CA TYR A 523 -33.92 -12.53 13.65
C TYR A 523 -34.81 -11.69 12.72
N ASN A 524 -35.14 -12.21 11.54
CA ASN A 524 -36.02 -11.54 10.58
C ASN A 524 -37.43 -11.33 11.18
N ALA A 525 -38.02 -12.36 11.78
CA ALA A 525 -39.34 -12.25 12.41
C ALA A 525 -39.36 -11.31 13.62
N PHE A 526 -38.26 -11.22 14.37
CA PHE A 526 -38.09 -10.20 15.42
C PHE A 526 -38.07 -8.80 14.81
N PHE A 527 -37.27 -8.60 13.78
CA PHE A 527 -37.07 -7.32 13.12
C PHE A 527 -38.36 -6.78 12.50
N ASP A 528 -39.15 -7.63 11.85
CA ASP A 528 -40.47 -7.26 11.31
C ASP A 528 -41.43 -6.76 12.40
N LYS A 529 -41.39 -7.39 13.58
CA LYS A 529 -42.19 -6.96 14.73
C LYS A 529 -41.67 -5.66 15.35
N LEU A 530 -40.35 -5.49 15.41
CA LEU A 530 -39.71 -4.26 15.89
C LEU A 530 -40.15 -3.07 15.03
N LEU A 531 -40.13 -3.23 13.71
CA LEU A 531 -40.56 -2.19 12.76
C LEU A 531 -42.07 -1.92 12.77
N ALA A 532 -42.89 -2.80 13.36
CA ALA A 532 -44.33 -2.61 13.49
C ALA A 532 -44.72 -1.76 14.73
N ILE A 533 -43.76 -1.40 15.58
CA ILE A 533 -44.00 -0.53 16.74
C ILE A 533 -44.28 0.90 16.24
N GLU A 534 -45.34 1.53 16.76
CA GLU A 534 -45.69 2.90 16.41
C GLU A 534 -44.58 3.87 16.85
N GLU A 535 -44.25 4.86 16.01
CA GLU A 535 -43.18 5.85 16.23
C GLU A 535 -41.76 5.26 16.36
N VAL A 536 -41.54 4.01 15.94
CA VAL A 536 -40.20 3.40 15.91
C VAL A 536 -39.30 4.08 14.86
N ALA A 537 -37.99 4.03 15.07
CA ALA A 537 -37.02 4.55 14.12
C ALA A 537 -37.10 3.82 12.77
N ASP A 538 -36.55 4.43 11.71
CA ASP A 538 -36.51 3.79 10.41
C ASP A 538 -35.61 2.54 10.40
N LYS A 539 -35.88 1.65 9.42
CA LYS A 539 -35.13 0.41 9.23
C LYS A 539 -33.62 0.63 9.08
N GLU A 540 -33.21 1.71 8.41
CA GLU A 540 -31.80 1.99 8.16
C GLU A 540 -31.04 2.14 9.48
N GLN A 541 -31.63 2.83 10.46
CA GLN A 541 -31.01 3.00 11.77
C GLN A 541 -30.78 1.68 12.51
N PHE A 542 -31.66 0.70 12.36
CA PHE A 542 -31.46 -0.60 12.98
C PHE A 542 -30.47 -1.50 12.23
N ASP A 543 -30.41 -1.38 10.89
CA ASP A 543 -29.46 -2.12 10.05
C ASP A 543 -28.03 -1.56 10.14
N THR A 544 -27.89 -0.30 10.54
CA THR A 544 -26.61 0.40 10.63
C THR A 544 -25.80 -0.08 11.82
N PHE A 545 -24.59 -0.56 11.57
CA PHE A 545 -23.59 -0.90 12.57
C PHE A 545 -22.88 0.37 13.08
N GLN A 546 -22.48 1.25 12.17
CA GLN A 546 -21.81 2.51 12.48
C GLN A 546 -22.14 3.59 11.45
N TYR A 547 -22.16 4.84 11.89
CA TYR A 547 -22.29 6.00 11.01
C TYR A 547 -20.91 6.56 10.70
N VAL A 548 -20.67 6.93 9.44
CA VAL A 548 -19.50 7.73 9.06
C VAL A 548 -19.99 9.10 8.64
N VAL A 549 -19.48 10.15 9.29
CA VAL A 549 -19.90 11.53 9.07
C VAL A 549 -18.74 12.39 8.61
N CYS A 550 -19.03 13.37 7.77
CA CYS A 550 -18.16 14.49 7.45
C CYS A 550 -18.88 15.77 7.88
N ALA A 551 -18.27 16.53 8.79
CA ALA A 551 -18.88 17.69 9.44
C ALA A 551 -17.99 18.93 9.30
N LYS A 552 -18.54 20.02 8.77
CA LYS A 552 -17.87 21.29 8.46
C LYS A 552 -18.31 22.39 9.42
N VAL A 553 -17.42 23.31 9.79
CA VAL A 553 -17.79 24.46 10.66
C VAL A 553 -18.68 25.46 9.89
N ILE A 554 -19.69 26.04 10.56
CA ILE A 554 -20.60 27.07 10.04
C ILE A 554 -20.06 28.48 10.31
#